data_AF-A0A060C395-F1
#
_entry.id   AF-A0A060C395-F1
#
_cell.length_a   1.000
_cell.length_b   1.000
_cell.length_c   1.000
_cell.angle_alpha   90.00
_cell.angle_beta   90.00
_cell.angle_gamma   90.00
#
_symmetry.space_group_name_H-M   'P 1'
#
loop_
_entity.id
_entity.type
_entity.pdbx_description
1 polymer ?
#
loop_
_entity_poly.entity_id
_entity_poly.type
_entity_poly.pdbx_seq_one_letter_code
_entity_poly.pdbx_strand_id
1 'polypeptide(L)' 'SFTVSDDSLELVVPCYNEEESLRPFYEAIIAVRKQLHSRVSLIFVDDGSSDKTMDIMREFANADPDVHCIFFIT' A
#
# COMPACT_ATOMS: atom_id res chain seq x y z
N SER A 1 -0.04 32.31 -12.27
CA SER A 1 0.21 31.62 -10.98
C SER A 1 -0.29 30.20 -11.12
N PHE A 2 0.60 29.24 -11.37
CA PHE A 2 0.26 27.83 -11.28
C PHE A 2 0.59 27.39 -9.86
N THR A 3 -0.44 27.29 -9.03
CA THR A 3 -0.30 26.65 -7.71
C THR A 3 -0.38 25.16 -7.97
N VAL A 4 0.70 24.41 -7.68
CA VAL A 4 0.58 22.97 -7.49
C VAL A 4 -0.15 22.83 -6.15
N SER A 5 -1.46 22.68 -6.22
CA SER A 5 -2.33 22.49 -5.07
C SER A 5 -2.94 21.09 -5.17
N ASP A 6 -2.14 20.09 -4.82
CA ASP A 6 -2.58 18.81 -4.27
C ASP A 6 -1.34 18.14 -3.63
N ASP A 7 -1.16 18.30 -2.31
CA ASP A 7 -0.10 17.56 -1.60
C ASP A 7 -0.54 16.09 -1.51
N SER A 8 -0.12 15.28 -2.48
CA SER A 8 -0.30 13.83 -2.48
C SER A 8 1.04 13.12 -2.28
N LEU A 9 1.02 12.04 -1.50
CA LEU A 9 2.17 11.17 -1.25
C LEU A 9 1.85 9.76 -1.72
N GLU A 10 2.72 9.20 -2.55
CA GLU A 10 2.60 7.83 -3.06
C GLU A 10 3.72 6.98 -2.45
N LEU A 11 3.35 5.96 -1.68
CA LEU A 11 4.30 5.04 -1.06
C LEU A 11 4.28 3.71 -1.80
N VAL A 12 5.36 3.44 -2.53
CA VAL A 12 5.57 2.17 -3.22
C VAL A 12 6.30 1.20 -2.30
N VAL A 13 5.74 0.01 -2.10
CA VAL A 13 6.24 -0.99 -1.15
C VAL A 13 6.43 -2.32 -1.87
N PRO A 14 7.67 -2.77 -2.11
CA PRO A 14 7.92 -4.11 -2.61
C PRO A 14 7.63 -5.14 -1.51
N CYS A 15 7.03 -6.27 -1.90
CA CYS A 15 6.63 -7.34 -1.00
C CYS A 15 7.05 -8.69 -1.60
N TYR A 16 7.69 -9.52 -0.79
CA TYR A 16 8.02 -10.90 -1.14
C TYR A 16 8.05 -11.79 0.10
N ASN A 17 7.09 -12.69 0.22
CA ASN A 17 6.89 -13.56 1.38
C ASN A 17 6.84 -12.81 2.73
N GLU A 18 5.98 -11.79 2.81
CA GLU A 18 5.83 -10.86 3.94
C GLU A 18 4.54 -11.08 4.74
N GLU A 19 3.97 -12.30 4.75
CA GLU A 19 2.63 -12.55 5.32
C GLU A 19 2.46 -12.11 6.79
N GLU A 20 3.54 -12.15 7.58
CA GLU A 20 3.52 -11.76 9.00
C GLU A 20 3.67 -10.24 9.21
N SER A 21 4.39 -9.55 8.32
CA SER A 21 4.77 -8.14 8.49
C SER A 21 3.78 -7.18 7.84
N LEU A 22 3.04 -7.65 6.81
CA LEU A 22 2.21 -6.81 5.96
C LEU A 22 1.09 -6.10 6.72
N ARG A 23 0.39 -6.80 7.62
CA ARG A 23 -0.70 -6.22 8.43
C ARG A 23 -0.20 -5.20 9.45
N PRO A 24 0.80 -5.51 10.29
CA PRO A 24 1.40 -4.50 11.18
C PRO A 24 1.86 -3.25 10.44
N PHE A 25 2.51 -3.42 9.27
CA PHE A 25 2.94 -2.31 8.43
C PHE A 25 1.76 -1.46 7.96
N TYR A 26 0.74 -2.10 7.37
CA TYR A 26 -0.46 -1.43 6.89
C TYR A 26 -1.17 -0.64 7.99
N GLU A 27 -1.40 -1.25 9.16
CA GLU A 27 -2.03 -0.60 10.31
C GLU A 27 -1.25 0.63 10.78
N ALA A 28 0.08 0.55 10.84
CA ALA A 28 0.95 1.67 11.20
C ALA A 28 0.84 2.82 10.19
N ILE A 29 0.84 2.53 8.89
CA ILE A 29 0.69 3.55 7.85
C ILE A 29 -0.69 4.22 7.93
N ILE A 30 -1.76 3.44 8.11
CA ILE A 30 -3.12 3.99 8.24
C ILE A 30 -3.23 4.91 9.47
N ALA A 31 -2.57 4.57 10.57
CA ALA A 31 -2.53 5.41 11.77
C ALA A 31 -1.81 6.75 11.53
N VAL A 32 -0.71 6.73 10.77
CA VAL A 32 0.02 7.95 10.38
C VAL A 32 -0.77 8.77 9.35
N ARG A 33 -1.37 8.12 8.34
CA ARG A 33 -2.15 8.77 7.28
C ARG A 33 -3.26 9.65 7.84
N LYS A 34 -3.94 9.22 8.91
CA LYS A 34 -4.99 9.99 9.59
C LYS A 34 -4.52 11.32 10.19
N GLN A 35 -3.21 11.49 10.38
CA GLN A 35 -2.61 12.69 10.97
C GLN A 35 -2.05 13.64 9.91
N LEU A 36 -2.01 13.23 8.65
CA LEU A 36 -1.49 14.02 7.54
C LEU A 36 -2.63 14.79 6.87
N HIS A 37 -2.34 16.03 6.44
CA HIS A 37 -3.27 16.83 5.63
C HIS A 37 -3.23 16.45 4.13
N SER A 38 -2.31 15.56 3.76
CA SER A 38 -2.03 15.12 2.40
C SER A 38 -2.71 13.78 2.12
N ARG A 39 -3.17 13.57 0.89
CA ARG A 39 -3.67 12.26 0.47
C ARG A 39 -2.50 11.29 0.36
N VAL A 40 -2.56 10.15 1.05
CA VAL A 40 -1.51 9.11 0.98
C VAL A 40 -2.06 7.87 0.30
N SER A 41 -1.45 7.51 -0.83
CA SER A 41 -1.77 6.28 -1.57
C SER A 41 -0.67 5.23 -1.35
N LEU A 42 -1.06 3.97 -1.19
CA LEU A 42 -0.15 2.84 -1.02
C LEU A 42 -0.16 1.99 -2.29
N ILE A 43 1.02 1.67 -2.81
CA ILE A 43 1.19 0.81 -3.98
C ILE A 43 2.05 -0.37 -3.56
N PHE A 44 1.43 -1.50 -3.29
CA PHE A 44 2.13 -2.74 -2.99
C PHE A 44 2.52 -3.46 -4.29
N VAL A 45 3.76 -3.92 -4.37
CA VAL A 45 4.30 -4.61 -5.54
C VAL A 45 4.81 -5.98 -5.11
N ASP A 46 4.17 -7.03 -5.61
CA ASP A 46 4.56 -8.41 -5.35
C ASP A 46 5.24 -9.02 -6.58
N ASP A 47 6.39 -9.67 -6.37
CA ASP A 47 7.20 -10.32 -7.41
C ASP A 47 7.15 -11.86 -7.31
N GLY A 48 5.95 -12.41 -7.11
CA GLY A 48 5.73 -13.85 -7.12
C GLY A 48 5.91 -14.50 -5.74
N SER A 49 5.31 -13.91 -4.70
CA SER A 49 5.27 -14.53 -3.38
C SER A 49 4.62 -15.91 -3.43
N SER A 50 5.12 -16.81 -2.58
CA SER A 50 4.67 -18.20 -2.45
C SER A 50 3.81 -18.47 -1.20
N ASP A 51 3.70 -17.47 -0.32
CA ASP A 51 2.91 -17.48 0.90
C ASP A 51 1.60 -16.69 0.75
N LYS A 52 0.98 -16.26 1.87
CA LYS A 52 -0.28 -15.51 1.83
C LYS A 52 -0.15 -14.02 1.51
N THR A 53 1.04 -13.53 1.16
CA THR A 53 1.28 -12.09 0.90
C THR A 53 0.29 -11.51 -0.11
N MET A 54 0.10 -12.16 -1.26
CA MET A 54 -0.80 -11.67 -2.30
C MET A 54 -2.26 -11.60 -1.84
N ASP A 55 -2.71 -12.57 -1.02
CA ASP A 55 -4.08 -12.59 -0.51
C ASP A 55 -4.31 -11.45 0.49
N ILE A 56 -3.35 -11.21 1.38
CA ILE A 56 -3.40 -10.09 2.33
C ILE A 56 -3.39 -8.75 1.58
N MET A 57 -2.57 -8.59 0.54
CA MET A 57 -2.57 -7.40 -0.33
C MET A 57 -3.94 -7.14 -0.97
N ARG A 58 -4.61 -8.19 -1.47
CA ARG A 58 -5.97 -8.06 -2.03
C ARG A 58 -6.99 -7.64 -1.00
N GLU A 59 -6.89 -8.13 0.23
CA GLU A 59 -7.75 -7.67 1.32
C GLU A 59 -7.59 -6.16 1.56
N PHE A 60 -6.36 -5.64 1.55
CA PHE A 60 -6.11 -4.21 1.71
C PHE A 60 -6.73 -3.38 0.59
N ALA A 61 -6.50 -3.77 -0.67
CA ALA A 61 -7.06 -3.06 -1.82
C ALA A 61 -8.61 -3.09 -1.87
N ASN A 62 -9.23 -4.17 -1.37
CA ASN A 62 -10.69 -4.24 -1.26
C ASN A 62 -11.24 -3.38 -0.12
N ALA A 63 -10.47 -3.19 0.96
CA ALA A 63 -10.88 -2.42 2.13
C ALA A 63 -10.62 -0.91 1.99
N ASP A 64 -9.67 -0.52 1.14
CA ASP A 64 -9.19 0.86 1.04
C ASP A 64 -8.95 1.29 -0.43
N PRO A 65 -9.70 2.28 -0.95
CA PRO A 65 -9.57 2.75 -2.32
C PRO A 65 -8.26 3.47 -2.63
N ASP A 66 -7.50 3.90 -1.60
CA ASP A 66 -6.16 4.49 -1.76
C ASP A 66 -5.05 3.42 -1.71
N VAL A 67 -5.42 2.13 -1.71
CA VAL A 67 -4.48 1.00 -1.79
C VAL A 67 -4.56 0.35 -3.17
N HIS A 68 -3.41 0.21 -3.81
CA HIS A 68 -3.25 -0.43 -5.11
C HIS A 68 -2.25 -1.58 -5.00
N CYS A 69 -2.43 -2.62 -5.82
CA CYS A 69 -1.57 -3.79 -5.84
C CYS A 69 -1.13 -4.09 -7.27
N ILE A 70 0.16 -4.37 -7.45
CA ILE A 70 0.77 -4.85 -8.69
C ILE A 70 1.32 -6.24 -8.40
N PHE A 71 0.99 -7.20 -9.27
CA PHE A 71 1.41 -8.58 -9.13
C PHE A 71 2.19 -9.00 -10.37
N PHE A 72 3.44 -9.42 -10.19
CA PHE A 72 4.20 -10.09 -11.23
C PHE A 72 4.12 -11.59 -11.00
N ILE A 73 3.63 -12.30 -12.02
CA ILE A 73 3.49 -13.76 -11.99
C ILE A 73 4.47 -14.26 -13.05
N THR A 74 5.54 -14.94 -12.61
CA THR A 74 6.49 -15.62 -13.51
C THR A 74 6.05 -17.06 -13.76
#